data_AF-A0A0K1E3S3-F1
#
_entry.id   AF-A0A0K1E3S3-F1
#
_cell.length_a   1.000
_cell.length_b   1.000
_cell.length_c   1.000
_cell.angle_alpha   90.00
_cell.angle_beta   90.00
_cell.angle_gamma   90.00
#
_symmetry.space_group_name_H-M   'P 1'
#
loop_
_entity.id
_entity.type
_entity.pdbx_description
1 polymer ?
#
loop_
_entity_poly.entity_id
_entity_poly.type
_entity_poly.pdbx_seq_one_letter_code
_entity_poly.pdbx_strand_id
1 'polypeptide(L)'
;MNEVREFDLTYNDLFRAPDKEGAIVSVRVHRKVKAVLEDLAKKEGLDGVSELVRYLIAGYLLGKYNVERPRERVLVEPIVLTVNVQKGGNAAVDDVEMDLAAEEVSVVIRDVEDYVKKVRAGVIPRNPEIAMKLGKKLAKALKTAKRLGMEEEYMLLMRLKAQLALLE
;
A
#
# COMPACT_ATOMS: atom_id res chain seq x y z
N MET A 1 -8.54 -22.41 -19.28
CA MET A 1 -9.09 -23.16 -18.12
C MET A 1 -8.17 -22.85 -16.94
N ASN A 2 -8.64 -22.10 -15.94
CA ASN A 2 -7.85 -21.85 -14.74
C ASN A 2 -7.95 -23.11 -13.87
N GLU A 3 -6.85 -23.85 -13.74
CA GLU A 3 -6.72 -24.91 -12.74
C GLU A 3 -6.86 -24.27 -11.36
N VAL A 4 -8.04 -24.42 -10.77
CA VAL A 4 -8.22 -24.16 -9.35
C VAL A 4 -7.40 -25.23 -8.64
N ARG A 5 -6.25 -24.85 -8.08
CA ARG A 5 -5.52 -25.72 -7.16
C ARG A 5 -6.43 -25.93 -5.96
N GLU A 6 -7.01 -27.12 -5.85
CA GLU A 6 -7.75 -27.52 -4.65
C GLU A 6 -6.73 -27.70 -3.52
N PHE A 7 -6.90 -26.91 -2.46
CA PHE A 7 -6.14 -27.06 -1.24
C PHE A 7 -6.99 -27.88 -0.28
N ASP A 8 -6.39 -28.90 0.33
CA ASP A 8 -7.03 -29.70 1.38
C ASP A 8 -6.98 -28.94 2.71
N LEU A 9 -7.85 -27.93 2.85
CA LEU A 9 -7.96 -27.03 3.99
C LEU A 9 -9.43 -26.66 4.22
N THR A 10 -9.86 -26.63 5.49
CA THR A 10 -11.20 -26.16 5.88
C THR A 10 -11.17 -24.82 6.62
N TYR A 11 -12.34 -24.21 6.78
CA TYR A 11 -12.46 -22.84 7.29
C TYR A 11 -12.03 -22.83 8.73
N ASN A 12 -12.38 -23.88 9.46
CA ASN A 12 -11.98 -24.07 10.84
C ASN A 12 -10.47 -24.23 10.99
N ASP A 13 -9.79 -24.85 10.00
CA ASP A 13 -8.32 -25.01 10.02
C ASP A 13 -7.60 -23.67 9.87
N LEU A 14 -8.24 -22.67 9.26
CA LEU A 14 -7.64 -21.34 9.08
C LEU A 14 -7.60 -20.52 10.38
N PHE A 15 -8.58 -20.69 11.27
CA PHE A 15 -8.76 -19.82 12.45
C PHE A 15 -8.45 -20.51 13.77
N ARG A 16 -8.53 -21.84 13.84
CA ARG A 16 -8.34 -22.57 15.11
C ARG A 16 -6.85 -22.75 15.45
N ALA A 17 -6.51 -22.57 16.73
CA ALA A 17 -5.22 -23.01 17.26
C ALA A 17 -5.23 -24.55 17.37
N PRO A 18 -4.26 -25.28 16.80
CA PRO A 18 -4.15 -26.71 17.05
C PRO A 18 -3.75 -26.96 18.51
N ASP A 19 -4.54 -27.75 19.23
CA ASP A 19 -4.37 -27.99 20.67
C ASP A 19 -3.15 -28.87 21.00
N LYS A 20 -2.66 -29.70 20.05
CA LYS A 20 -1.57 -30.67 20.29
C LYS A 20 -0.62 -30.92 19.10
N GLU A 21 -1.10 -30.86 17.86
CA GLU A 21 -0.29 -31.10 16.64
C GLU A 21 -0.24 -29.85 15.76
N GLY A 22 0.36 -28.79 16.27
CA GLY A 22 0.56 -27.55 15.52
C GLY A 22 1.90 -27.51 14.80
N ALA A 23 1.90 -27.14 13.52
CA ALA A 23 3.12 -26.73 12.84
C ALA A 23 3.52 -25.33 13.34
N ILE A 24 4.75 -25.18 13.85
CA ILE A 24 5.27 -23.89 14.31
C ILE A 24 5.96 -23.20 13.14
N VAL A 25 5.46 -22.03 12.75
CA VAL A 25 6.10 -21.14 11.77
C VAL A 25 6.78 -20.00 12.52
N SER A 26 8.11 -20.06 12.61
CA SER A 26 8.91 -19.02 13.25
C SER A 26 9.36 -17.97 12.22
N VAL A 27 8.96 -16.71 12.43
CA VAL A 27 9.34 -15.59 11.57
C VAL A 27 10.19 -14.60 12.37
N ARG A 28 11.33 -14.19 11.82
CA ARG A 28 12.11 -13.08 12.39
C ARG A 28 11.61 -11.77 11.82
N VAL A 29 11.26 -10.84 12.71
CA VAL A 29 10.83 -9.49 12.36
C VAL A 29 11.64 -8.46 13.11
N HIS A 30 11.70 -7.25 12.58
CA HIS A 30 12.34 -6.12 13.25
C HIS A 30 11.65 -5.83 14.61
N ARG A 31 12.41 -5.44 15.64
CA ARG A 31 11.89 -5.22 17.00
C ARG A 31 10.73 -4.23 17.06
N LYS A 32 10.80 -3.15 16.27
CA LYS A 32 9.71 -2.15 16.18
C LYS A 32 8.42 -2.75 15.62
N VAL A 33 8.54 -3.63 14.63
CA VAL A 33 7.39 -4.32 14.04
C VAL A 33 6.76 -5.26 15.05
N LYS A 34 7.58 -6.00 15.81
CA LYS A 34 7.09 -6.85 16.91
C LYS A 34 6.27 -6.05 17.92
N ALA A 35 6.77 -4.88 18.33
CA ALA A 35 6.07 -4.02 19.28
C ALA A 35 4.70 -3.55 18.76
N VAL A 36 4.62 -3.15 17.49
CA VAL A 36 3.35 -2.77 16.86
C VAL A 36 2.38 -3.95 16.81
N LEU A 37 2.85 -5.15 16.46
CA LEU A 37 2.00 -6.35 16.44
C LEU A 37 1.48 -6.73 17.83
N GLU A 38 2.30 -6.57 18.87
CA GLU A 38 1.90 -6.77 20.27
C GLU A 38 0.81 -5.78 20.68
N ASP A 39 0.97 -4.50 20.36
CA ASP A 39 -0.01 -3.46 20.65
C ASP A 39 -1.34 -3.68 19.92
N LEU A 40 -1.28 -4.08 18.64
CA LEU A 40 -2.47 -4.39 17.85
C LEU A 40 -3.21 -5.60 18.39
N ALA A 41 -2.50 -6.70 18.68
CA ALA A 41 -3.12 -7.90 19.25
C ALA A 41 -3.85 -7.58 20.56
N LYS A 42 -3.23 -6.76 21.42
CA LYS A 42 -3.84 -6.31 22.68
C LYS A 42 -5.08 -5.43 22.46
N LYS A 43 -5.02 -4.49 21.50
CA LYS A 43 -6.16 -3.62 21.18
C LYS A 43 -7.37 -4.39 20.66
N GLU A 44 -7.12 -5.45 19.90
CA GLU A 44 -8.15 -6.33 19.33
C GLU A 44 -8.61 -7.42 20.32
N GLY A 45 -8.07 -7.46 21.55
CA GLY A 45 -8.44 -8.44 22.57
C GLY A 45 -7.99 -9.88 22.28
N LEU A 46 -6.94 -10.04 21.47
CA LEU A 46 -6.42 -11.33 21.04
C LEU A 46 -5.39 -11.89 22.04
N ASP A 47 -5.23 -13.21 22.05
CA ASP A 47 -4.24 -13.96 22.83
C ASP A 47 -2.85 -13.88 22.17
N GLY A 48 -2.36 -12.63 22.06
CA GLY A 48 -1.04 -12.30 21.57
C GLY A 48 -0.86 -12.29 20.05
N VAL A 49 0.38 -12.08 19.64
CA VAL A 49 0.75 -11.88 18.23
C VAL A 49 0.45 -13.12 17.37
N SER A 50 0.52 -14.31 17.95
CA SER A 50 0.28 -15.57 17.24
C SER A 50 -1.15 -15.68 16.72
N GLU A 51 -2.14 -15.26 17.50
CA GLU A 51 -3.55 -15.28 17.08
C GLU A 51 -3.82 -14.21 16.02
N LEU A 52 -3.28 -13.00 16.22
CA LEU A 52 -3.34 -11.93 15.22
C LEU A 52 -2.76 -12.39 13.87
N VAL A 53 -1.58 -12.99 13.87
CA VAL A 53 -0.92 -13.48 12.66
C VAL A 53 -1.73 -14.59 12.00
N ARG A 54 -2.35 -15.49 12.77
CA ARG A 54 -3.24 -16.53 12.23
C ARG A 54 -4.41 -15.93 11.47
N TYR A 55 -5.08 -14.92 12.04
CA TYR A 55 -6.19 -14.24 11.38
C TYR A 55 -5.77 -13.48 10.12
N LEU A 56 -4.60 -12.85 10.14
CA LEU A 56 -4.03 -12.21 8.94
C LEU A 56 -3.74 -13.22 7.82
N ILE A 57 -3.17 -14.38 8.16
CA ILE A 57 -2.90 -15.46 7.20
C ILE A 57 -4.23 -15.99 6.64
N ALA A 58 -5.20 -16.28 7.50
CA ALA A 58 -6.53 -16.76 7.11
C ALA A 58 -7.23 -15.78 6.16
N GLY A 59 -7.27 -14.49 6.51
CA GLY A 59 -7.86 -13.45 5.68
C GLY A 59 -7.15 -13.31 4.32
N TYR A 60 -5.83 -13.43 4.29
CA TYR A 60 -5.07 -13.41 3.04
C TYR A 60 -5.36 -14.63 2.15
N LEU A 61 -5.44 -15.83 2.73
CA LEU A 61 -5.76 -17.06 2.00
C LEU A 61 -7.17 -17.02 1.42
N LEU A 62 -8.17 -16.62 2.21
CA LEU A 62 -9.55 -16.46 1.76
C LEU A 62 -9.67 -15.36 0.70
N GLY A 63 -9.12 -14.17 0.94
CA GLY A 63 -9.30 -13.02 0.06
C GLY A 63 -8.56 -13.12 -1.27
N LYS A 64 -7.34 -13.68 -1.28
CA LYS A 64 -6.49 -13.71 -2.49
C LYS A 64 -6.60 -15.00 -3.28
N TYR A 65 -6.73 -16.13 -2.58
CA TYR A 65 -6.70 -17.46 -3.21
C TYR A 65 -8.06 -18.15 -3.19
N ASN A 66 -9.07 -17.55 -2.53
CA ASN A 66 -10.43 -18.09 -2.44
C ASN A 66 -10.42 -19.58 -2.05
N VAL A 67 -9.53 -19.91 -1.11
CA VAL A 67 -9.21 -21.28 -0.68
C VAL A 67 -10.45 -22.00 -0.15
N GLU A 68 -11.41 -21.24 0.39
CA GLU A 68 -12.74 -21.75 0.71
C GLU A 68 -13.76 -20.62 0.71
N ARG A 69 -15.01 -20.91 0.34
CA ARG A 69 -16.13 -19.97 0.51
C ARG A 69 -16.83 -20.31 1.82
N PRO A 70 -16.99 -19.37 2.76
CA PRO A 70 -17.78 -19.62 3.95
C PRO A 70 -19.18 -20.07 3.52
N ARG A 71 -19.57 -21.28 3.93
CA ARG A 71 -20.96 -21.71 3.82
C ARG A 71 -21.72 -21.01 4.95
N GLU A 72 -22.78 -20.33 4.55
CA GLU A 72 -23.70 -19.49 5.32
C GLU A 72 -23.32 -18.02 5.47
N ARG A 73 -24.25 -17.19 4.98
CA ARG A 73 -24.26 -15.73 5.07
C ARG A 73 -24.47 -15.33 6.53
N VAL A 74 -23.39 -15.19 7.30
CA VAL A 74 -23.44 -14.35 8.49
C VAL A 74 -23.28 -12.91 8.03
N LEU A 75 -24.40 -12.17 7.99
CA LEU A 75 -24.43 -10.72 7.81
C LEU A 75 -23.84 -10.05 9.05
N VAL A 76 -22.52 -10.07 9.18
CA VAL A 76 -21.79 -9.09 9.98
C VAL A 76 -21.30 -7.99 9.05
N GLU A 77 -21.37 -6.74 9.50
CA GLU A 77 -20.85 -5.61 8.73
C GLU A 77 -19.40 -5.92 8.32
N PRO A 78 -19.07 -5.85 7.02
CA PRO A 78 -17.74 -6.18 6.57
C PRO A 78 -16.74 -5.23 7.22
N ILE A 79 -15.81 -5.78 8.00
CA ILE A 79 -14.59 -5.04 8.36
C ILE A 79 -13.85 -4.82 7.03
N VAL A 80 -13.93 -3.59 6.51
CA VAL A 80 -13.23 -3.22 5.28
C VAL A 80 -11.75 -3.08 5.60
N LEU A 81 -11.02 -4.18 5.49
CA LEU A 81 -9.57 -4.19 5.59
C LEU A 81 -9.00 -4.00 4.19
N THR A 82 -8.64 -2.76 3.86
CA THR A 82 -8.00 -2.41 2.58
C THR A 82 -6.56 -2.90 2.60
N VAL A 83 -6.33 -4.18 2.31
CA VAL A 83 -4.98 -4.72 2.16
C VAL A 83 -4.47 -4.38 0.77
N ASN A 84 -3.68 -3.31 0.66
CA ASN A 84 -2.89 -3.03 -0.53
C ASN A 84 -1.77 -4.07 -0.64
N VAL A 85 -2.06 -5.20 -1.29
CA VAL A 85 -1.02 -6.17 -1.66
C VAL A 85 -0.27 -5.57 -2.86
N GLN A 86 0.83 -4.85 -2.59
CA GLN A 86 1.80 -4.54 -3.63
C GLN A 86 2.42 -5.86 -4.12
N LYS A 87 1.84 -6.44 -5.17
CA LYS A 87 2.53 -7.41 -6.03
C LYS A 87 3.56 -6.63 -6.84
N GLY A 88 4.76 -6.49 -6.29
CA GLY A 88 5.94 -5.98 -6.97
C GLY A 88 7.14 -6.30 -6.10
N GLY A 89 8.13 -7.03 -6.65
CA GLY A 89 9.27 -7.50 -5.88
C GLY A 89 10.00 -6.36 -5.17
N ASN A 90 10.13 -6.47 -3.85
CA ASN A 90 11.09 -5.69 -3.09
C ASN A 90 12.49 -6.16 -3.48
N ALA A 91 13.04 -5.54 -4.53
CA ALA A 91 14.43 -5.12 -4.41
C ALA A 91 14.49 -4.28 -3.13
N ALA A 92 15.39 -4.63 -2.21
CA ALA A 92 15.69 -3.78 -1.06
C ALA A 92 16.04 -2.40 -1.63
N VAL A 93 15.12 -1.45 -1.53
CA VAL A 93 15.40 -0.06 -1.88
C VAL A 93 16.34 0.41 -0.79
N ASP A 94 17.57 0.73 -1.20
CA ASP A 94 18.60 1.29 -0.34
C ASP A 94 18.03 2.57 0.32
N ASP A 95 18.29 2.81 1.60
CA ASP A 95 17.81 4.01 2.30
C ASP A 95 18.29 5.28 1.56
N VAL A 96 19.48 5.20 0.92
CA VAL A 96 20.03 6.26 0.05
C VAL A 96 19.20 6.46 -1.22
N GLU A 97 18.66 5.40 -1.84
CA GLU A 97 17.78 5.52 -2.99
C GLU A 97 16.43 6.15 -2.61
N MET A 98 15.95 5.88 -1.40
CA MET A 98 14.71 6.47 -0.89
C MET A 98 14.87 7.98 -0.66
N ASP A 99 15.97 8.40 -0.04
CA ASP A 99 16.27 9.82 0.21
C ASP A 99 16.46 10.61 -1.10
N LEU A 100 17.23 10.06 -2.05
CA LEU A 100 17.43 10.68 -3.36
C LEU A 100 16.10 10.82 -4.13
N ALA A 101 15.27 9.77 -4.10
CA ALA A 101 13.97 9.81 -4.75
C ALA A 101 13.01 10.80 -4.08
N ALA A 102 13.07 10.95 -2.75
CA ALA A 102 12.28 11.92 -2.03
C ALA A 102 12.66 13.35 -2.39
N GLU A 103 13.96 13.64 -2.51
CA GLU A 103 14.46 14.94 -2.96
C GLU A 103 14.03 15.25 -4.39
N GLU A 104 14.18 14.30 -5.33
CA GLU A 104 13.72 14.47 -6.71
C GLU A 104 12.22 14.75 -6.80
N VAL A 105 11.40 14.02 -6.04
CA VAL A 105 9.95 14.22 -5.99
C VAL A 105 9.62 15.61 -5.43
N SER A 106 10.30 16.04 -4.38
CA SER A 106 10.12 17.36 -3.75
C SER A 106 10.46 18.51 -4.71
N VAL A 107 11.54 18.38 -5.48
CA VAL A 107 11.91 19.37 -6.51
C VAL A 107 10.82 19.47 -7.58
N VAL A 108 10.28 18.34 -8.05
CA VAL A 108 9.21 18.34 -9.05
C VAL A 108 7.93 18.98 -8.50
N ILE A 109 7.56 18.69 -7.25
CA ILE A 109 6.43 19.34 -6.58
C ILE A 109 6.61 20.86 -6.59
N ARG A 110 7.77 21.34 -6.13
CA ARG A 110 8.08 22.78 -6.04
C ARG A 110 8.03 23.46 -7.41
N ASP A 111 8.66 22.86 -8.43
CA ASP A 111 8.70 23.39 -9.79
C ASP A 111 7.28 23.56 -10.36
N VAL A 112 6.43 22.55 -10.16
CA VAL A 112 5.06 22.55 -10.69
C VAL A 112 4.18 23.51 -9.91
N GLU A 113 4.28 23.53 -8.57
CA GLU A 113 3.57 24.48 -7.73
C GLU A 113 3.90 25.93 -8.08
N ASP A 114 5.18 26.25 -8.22
CA ASP A 114 5.63 27.60 -8.56
C ASP A 114 5.10 28.02 -9.93
N TYR A 115 5.17 27.13 -10.93
CA TYR A 115 4.63 27.39 -12.26
C TYR A 115 3.11 27.64 -12.21
N VAL A 116 2.34 26.73 -11.60
CA VAL A 116 0.87 26.86 -11.49
C VAL A 116 0.50 28.15 -10.75
N LYS A 117 1.21 28.47 -9.67
CA LYS A 117 0.97 29.69 -8.87
C LYS A 117 1.25 30.95 -9.69
N LYS A 118 2.38 31.02 -10.39
CA LYS A 118 2.74 32.17 -11.23
C LYS A 118 1.80 32.36 -12.41
N VAL A 119 1.37 31.27 -13.07
CA VAL A 119 0.39 31.34 -14.16
C VAL A 119 -0.97 31.81 -13.64
N ARG A 120 -1.46 31.27 -12.52
CA ARG A 120 -2.74 31.69 -11.92
C ARG A 120 -2.73 33.14 -11.44
N ALA A 121 -1.59 33.60 -10.94
CA ALA A 121 -1.40 35.00 -10.53
C ALA A 121 -1.18 35.95 -11.72
N GLY A 122 -1.11 35.44 -12.95
CA GLY A 122 -0.85 36.25 -14.15
C GLY A 122 0.58 36.80 -14.25
N VAL A 123 1.50 36.32 -13.41
CA VAL A 123 2.92 36.75 -13.41
C VAL A 123 3.64 36.25 -14.65
N ILE A 124 3.26 35.08 -15.16
CA ILE A 124 3.78 34.51 -16.40
C ILE A 124 2.63 34.03 -17.30
N PRO A 125 2.78 34.12 -18.63
CA PRO A 125 1.77 33.61 -19.56
C PRO A 125 1.71 32.08 -19.54
N ARG A 126 0.55 31.53 -19.92
CA ARG A 126 0.40 30.08 -20.15
C ARG A 126 1.33 29.67 -21.28
N ASN A 127 2.11 28.61 -21.05
CA ASN A 127 3.05 28.08 -22.02
C ASN A 127 2.90 26.56 -22.09
N PRO A 128 2.22 26.04 -23.13
CA PRO A 128 1.95 24.61 -23.29
C PRO A 128 3.22 23.75 -23.34
N GLU A 129 4.35 24.26 -23.85
CA GLU A 129 5.60 23.50 -23.87
C GLU A 129 6.18 23.29 -22.48
N ILE A 130 6.11 24.33 -21.64
CA ILE A 130 6.55 24.25 -20.24
C ILE A 130 5.61 23.34 -19.46
N ALA A 131 4.29 23.50 -19.64
CA ALA A 131 3.29 22.64 -19.02
C ALA A 131 3.50 21.17 -19.40
N MET A 132 3.74 20.85 -20.68
CA MET A 132 4.02 19.49 -21.13
C MET A 132 5.33 18.93 -20.54
N LYS A 133 6.40 19.73 -20.48
CA LYS A 133 7.68 19.31 -19.85
C LYS A 133 7.50 19.00 -18.37
N LEU A 134 6.79 19.87 -17.65
CA LEU A 134 6.45 19.69 -16.24
C LEU A 134 5.52 18.48 -16.04
N GLY A 135 4.55 18.27 -16.93
CA GLY A 135 3.65 17.10 -16.92
C GLY A 135 4.41 15.79 -17.07
N LYS A 136 5.44 15.74 -17.94
CA LYS A 136 6.32 14.57 -18.08
C LYS A 136 7.15 14.32 -16.81
N LYS A 137 7.71 15.37 -16.19
CA LYS A 137 8.44 15.26 -14.91
C LYS A 137 7.51 14.76 -13.79
N LEU A 138 6.32 15.35 -13.69
CA LEU A 138 5.31 15.01 -12.70
C LEU A 138 4.82 13.57 -12.85
N ALA A 139 4.64 13.08 -14.08
CA ALA A 139 4.27 11.68 -14.33
C ALA A 139 5.37 10.70 -13.87
N LYS A 140 6.64 11.03 -14.05
CA LYS A 140 7.77 10.24 -13.52
C LYS A 140 7.78 10.26 -11.99
N ALA A 141 7.63 11.43 -11.38
CA ALA A 141 7.56 11.58 -9.92
C ALA A 141 6.40 10.78 -9.32
N LEU A 142 5.22 10.77 -9.96
CA LEU A 142 4.07 9.95 -9.52
C LEU A 142 4.39 8.45 -9.52
N LYS A 143 5.08 7.96 -10.56
CA LYS A 143 5.49 6.56 -10.64
C LYS A 143 6.47 6.22 -9.52
N THR A 144 7.43 7.11 -9.25
CA THR A 144 8.42 6.95 -8.17
C THR A 144 7.75 6.97 -6.80
N ALA A 145 6.92 7.97 -6.50
CA ALA A 145 6.20 8.10 -5.24
C ALA A 145 5.30 6.86 -4.97
N LYS A 146 4.57 6.38 -5.98
CA LYS A 146 3.74 5.18 -5.86
C LYS A 146 4.56 3.91 -5.62
N ARG A 147 5.72 3.78 -6.28
CA ARG A 147 6.63 2.63 -6.11
C ARG A 147 7.23 2.60 -4.71
N LEU A 148 7.52 3.76 -4.13
CA LEU A 148 8.20 3.90 -2.85
C LEU A 148 7.26 4.05 -1.65
N GLY A 149 5.94 4.08 -1.87
CA GLY A 149 4.97 4.22 -0.76
C GLY A 149 4.90 5.64 -0.17
N MET A 150 5.31 6.65 -0.93
CA MET A 150 5.25 8.06 -0.53
C MET A 150 3.83 8.61 -0.71
N GLU A 151 2.92 8.26 0.19
CA GLU A 151 1.47 8.51 0.03
C GLU A 151 1.11 10.01 0.04
N GLU A 152 1.75 10.81 0.90
CA GLU A 152 1.47 12.25 0.99
C GLU A 152 1.88 12.99 -0.28
N GLU A 153 3.09 12.73 -0.76
CA GLU A 153 3.65 13.29 -1.98
C GLU A 153 2.87 12.81 -3.20
N TYR A 154 2.46 11.54 -3.23
CA TYR A 154 1.62 11.01 -4.30
C TYR A 154 0.28 11.78 -4.41
N MET A 155 -0.38 12.03 -3.27
CA MET A 155 -1.63 12.79 -3.24
C MET A 155 -1.44 14.27 -3.63
N LEU A 156 -0.30 14.86 -3.29
CA LEU A 156 0.05 16.22 -3.71
C LEU A 156 0.32 16.29 -5.22
N LEU A 157 1.14 15.38 -5.75
CA LEU A 157 1.44 15.27 -7.18
C LEU A 157 0.17 15.04 -8.02
N MET A 158 -0.78 14.22 -7.53
CA MET A 158 -2.08 14.01 -8.21
C MET A 158 -2.89 15.32 -8.30
N ARG A 159 -2.92 16.11 -7.23
CA ARG A 159 -3.57 17.44 -7.24
C ARG A 159 -2.88 18.38 -8.22
N LEU A 160 -1.55 18.43 -8.22
CA LEU A 160 -0.77 19.26 -9.14
C LEU A 160 -0.95 18.84 -10.60
N LYS A 161 -1.07 17.55 -10.88
CA LYS A 161 -1.38 17.04 -12.22
C LYS A 161 -2.70 17.61 -12.74
N ALA A 162 -3.75 17.56 -11.92
CA ALA A 162 -5.06 18.08 -12.29
C ALA A 162 -5.02 19.59 -12.51
N GLN A 163 -4.25 20.32 -11.68
CA GLN A 163 -4.10 21.77 -11.85
C GLN A 163 -3.29 22.14 -13.10
N LEU A 164 -2.25 21.38 -13.43
CA LEU A 164 -1.41 21.61 -14.60
C LEU A 164 -2.16 21.29 -15.90
N ALA A 165 -2.99 20.25 -15.92
CA ALA A 165 -3.82 19.89 -17.08
C ALA A 165 -4.87 20.97 -17.44
N LEU A 166 -5.23 21.85 -16.50
CA LEU A 166 -6.09 23.00 -16.77
C LEU A 166 -5.34 24.18 -17.42
N LEU A 167 -4.01 24.09 -17.50
CA LEU A 167 -3.10 25.10 -18.05
C LEU A 167 -2.46 24.67 -19.38
N GLU A 168 -2.56 23.39 -19.74
CA GLU A 168 -2.31 22.85 -21.09
C GLU A 168 -3.39 23.34 -22.07
#